data_AF-A0A0M0F519-F1
#
_entry.id   AF-A0A0M0F519-F1
#
_cell.length_a   1.000
_cell.length_b   1.000
_cell.length_c   1.000
_cell.angle_alpha   90.00
_cell.angle_beta   90.00
_cell.angle_gamma   90.00
#
_symmetry.space_group_name_H-M   'P 1'
#
loop_
_entity.id
_entity.type
_entity.pdbx_description
1 polymer ?
#
loop_
_entity_poly.entity_id
_entity_poly.type
_entity_poly.pdbx_seq_one_letter_code
_entity_poly.pdbx_strand_id
1 'polypeptide(L)'
;MPVQATLDDLGTPLRDVTFVVVDLETTGGSPAGAGITEIGAVKVRGGEVLGEFQTLVDPGVPVPAFVARLTGITSSMVATAPRIEAVLPSFLEFARGAVLVAHNAPFDISFLKAACRAADYEWPGNQVLDTVPLARRVVTRDEAPNHKLATLAALFRATVTPEHRALADARATVDVLHALLARLGPLGVTHLEDLAGATDPVPQDVRRKRHLADDLPDAPGVYLFRGPGDEVLYVGTSTSIRRRVRSYFTRSEKRSRITEMVRIAHAVTPVVCATPLEAQVRELRLIAEHAPRYNRRSRHPERMTWVRLTDETYPRLSVVRDVRAPAAHIGPFASKHQAQAAVDALHDAFPLRQCTRRLPVVASPGATACVLAEMGRCSAPCTTVALDTGYAAVATGVREAFEGDPSHVVAELGRRIVALSRDERFEQAGELTHRLRAFLAGAARAQRLAPLSACAELVAARPTDAGGWEIVVVRHARLAATGVSDPGADPWPLVDALVATAETVAPPVPPAPASHPHEAEILLSWLQEPGVRIVDVSGPWACPVRSAGSHVDLAATARDVARHAGPGDRPDLTHAAPGVTVEWSPVDDPTPEEPC
;
A
#
# COMPACT_ATOMS: atom_id res chain seq x y z
N MET A 1 6.47 -25.45 27.80
CA MET A 1 7.85 -25.95 27.58
C MET A 1 8.38 -25.34 26.30
N PRO A 2 9.62 -24.83 26.25
CA PRO A 2 10.21 -24.47 24.96
C PRO A 2 10.45 -25.79 24.23
N VAL A 3 9.72 -26.00 23.13
CA VAL A 3 10.01 -27.10 22.22
C VAL A 3 11.38 -26.81 21.63
N GLN A 4 12.34 -27.63 22.02
CA GLN A 4 13.64 -27.73 21.40
C GLN A 4 13.41 -27.99 19.91
N ALA A 5 13.85 -27.08 19.04
CA ALA A 5 13.82 -27.28 17.60
C ALA A 5 14.48 -28.64 17.28
N THR A 6 13.70 -29.56 16.70
CA THR A 6 14.20 -30.86 16.27
C THR A 6 15.00 -30.71 14.97
N LEU A 7 15.78 -31.73 14.63
CA LEU A 7 16.61 -31.82 13.42
C LEU A 7 15.84 -31.60 12.09
N ASP A 8 14.51 -31.51 12.12
CA ASP A 8 13.66 -31.20 10.97
C ASP A 8 13.69 -29.70 10.57
N ASP A 9 14.27 -28.81 11.39
CA ASP A 9 14.46 -27.38 11.09
C ASP A 9 15.69 -27.09 10.18
N LEU A 10 16.35 -28.13 9.63
CA LEU A 10 17.55 -28.00 8.78
C LEU A 10 17.27 -27.79 7.29
N GLY A 11 16.01 -27.78 6.86
CA GLY A 11 15.63 -27.65 5.45
C GLY A 11 15.67 -29.00 4.70
N THR A 12 15.36 -29.00 3.41
CA THR A 12 15.27 -30.23 2.59
C THR A 12 16.66 -30.62 2.07
N PRO A 13 17.26 -31.76 2.46
CA PRO A 13 18.57 -32.16 1.98
C PRO A 13 18.59 -32.28 0.45
N LEU A 14 19.63 -31.78 -0.22
CA LEU A 14 19.68 -31.73 -1.70
C LEU A 14 19.54 -33.09 -2.38
N ARG A 15 19.99 -34.17 -1.72
CA ARG A 15 19.80 -35.55 -2.21
C ARG A 15 18.33 -35.97 -2.28
N ASP A 16 17.49 -35.39 -1.43
CA ASP A 16 16.07 -35.72 -1.30
C ASP A 16 15.20 -34.81 -2.17
N VAL A 17 15.78 -33.77 -2.78
CA VAL A 17 15.08 -32.83 -3.69
C VAL A 17 14.96 -33.44 -5.09
N THR A 18 13.76 -33.36 -5.66
CA THR A 18 13.55 -33.66 -7.08
C THR A 18 13.73 -32.39 -7.89
N PHE A 19 14.65 -32.42 -8.84
CA PHE A 19 14.86 -31.33 -9.81
C PHE A 19 14.29 -31.73 -11.17
N VAL A 20 13.70 -30.78 -11.86
CA VAL A 20 13.35 -30.91 -13.28
C VAL A 20 14.15 -29.85 -14.03
N VAL A 21 15.20 -30.30 -14.71
CA VAL A 21 16.03 -29.45 -15.56
C VAL A 21 15.34 -29.31 -16.90
N VAL A 22 15.01 -28.09 -17.31
CA VAL A 22 14.27 -27.79 -18.54
C VAL A 22 15.07 -26.83 -19.41
N ASP A 23 14.99 -27.04 -20.72
CA ASP A 23 15.51 -26.18 -21.76
C ASP A 23 14.48 -26.08 -22.90
N LEU A 24 14.41 -24.93 -23.56
CA LEU A 24 13.48 -24.64 -24.64
C LEU A 24 14.18 -24.13 -25.88
N GLU A 25 13.77 -24.65 -27.04
CA GLU A 25 14.07 -24.02 -28.32
C GLU A 25 12.89 -23.19 -28.79
N THR A 26 13.13 -21.96 -29.25
CA THR A 26 12.06 -21.00 -29.60
C THR A 26 12.31 -20.34 -30.95
N THR A 27 11.28 -19.73 -31.53
CA THR A 27 11.41 -18.98 -32.78
C THR A 27 12.05 -17.58 -32.60
N GLY A 28 12.36 -17.17 -31.37
CA GLY A 28 12.88 -15.83 -31.08
C GLY A 28 13.13 -15.55 -29.59
N GLY A 29 13.66 -14.37 -29.29
CA GLY A 29 14.20 -14.05 -27.95
C GLY A 29 13.19 -13.66 -26.87
N SER A 30 11.89 -13.54 -27.19
CA SER A 30 10.87 -13.14 -26.19
C SER A 30 9.50 -13.75 -26.48
N PRO A 31 8.68 -14.02 -25.44
CA PRO A 31 7.37 -14.63 -25.62
C PRO A 31 6.31 -13.69 -26.22
N ALA A 32 6.60 -12.40 -26.37
CA ALA A 32 5.64 -11.42 -26.93
C ALA A 32 5.42 -11.58 -28.45
N GLY A 33 6.31 -12.28 -29.14
CA GLY A 33 6.23 -12.47 -30.60
C GLY A 33 6.91 -13.74 -31.11
N ALA A 34 7.26 -14.67 -30.23
CA ALA A 34 7.87 -15.95 -30.58
C ALA A 34 7.16 -17.11 -29.88
N GLY A 35 7.23 -18.30 -30.49
CA GLY A 35 6.65 -19.54 -29.99
C GLY A 35 7.72 -20.55 -29.61
N ILE A 36 7.33 -21.52 -28.77
CA ILE A 36 8.16 -22.67 -28.39
C ILE A 36 8.14 -23.66 -29.56
N THR A 37 9.30 -24.21 -29.92
CA THR A 37 9.51 -25.19 -31.00
C THR A 37 9.92 -26.56 -30.50
N GLU A 38 10.57 -26.64 -29.34
CA GLU A 38 10.91 -27.89 -28.65
C GLU A 38 10.92 -27.65 -27.13
N ILE A 39 10.47 -28.65 -26.37
CA ILE A 39 10.64 -28.72 -24.92
C ILE A 39 11.49 -29.95 -24.63
N GLY A 40 12.58 -29.78 -23.89
CA GLY A 40 13.40 -30.85 -23.35
C GLY A 40 13.51 -30.71 -21.85
N ALA A 41 13.24 -31.79 -21.11
CA ALA A 41 13.39 -31.79 -19.67
C ALA A 41 13.86 -33.13 -19.12
N VAL A 42 14.65 -33.07 -18.06
CA VAL A 42 15.19 -34.23 -17.34
C VAL A 42 14.82 -34.11 -15.87
N LYS A 43 14.12 -35.11 -15.34
CA LYS A 43 13.78 -35.20 -13.91
C LYS A 43 14.86 -36.00 -13.20
N VAL A 44 15.45 -35.44 -12.16
CA VAL A 44 16.53 -36.06 -11.39
C VAL A 44 16.30 -35.95 -9.89
N ARG A 45 16.76 -36.95 -9.13
CA ARG A 45 16.76 -36.93 -7.65
C ARG A 45 17.96 -37.74 -7.15
N GLY A 46 18.69 -37.22 -6.17
CA GLY A 46 19.83 -37.93 -5.58
C GLY A 46 20.97 -38.28 -6.56
N GLY A 47 21.05 -37.59 -7.72
CA GLY A 47 22.01 -37.91 -8.78
C GLY A 47 21.50 -38.92 -9.82
N GLU A 48 20.31 -39.47 -9.66
CA GLU A 48 19.70 -40.42 -10.60
C GLU A 48 18.66 -39.73 -11.50
N VAL A 49 18.60 -40.16 -12.77
CA VAL A 49 17.57 -39.73 -13.72
C VAL A 49 16.30 -40.54 -13.48
N LEU A 50 15.22 -39.86 -13.10
CA LEU A 50 13.91 -40.46 -12.86
C LEU A 50 13.03 -40.50 -14.11
N GLY A 51 13.32 -39.65 -15.09
CA GLY A 51 12.58 -39.61 -16.35
C GLY A 51 12.99 -38.45 -17.22
N GLU A 52 12.60 -38.52 -18.48
CA GLU A 52 12.85 -37.50 -19.49
C GLU A 52 11.55 -37.15 -20.20
N PHE A 53 11.45 -35.88 -20.59
CA PHE A 53 10.35 -35.35 -21.37
C PHE A 53 10.93 -34.63 -22.58
N GLN A 54 10.54 -35.05 -23.78
CA GLN A 54 10.95 -34.39 -25.01
C GLN A 54 9.79 -34.35 -25.99
N THR A 55 9.54 -33.18 -26.57
CA THR A 55 8.59 -33.04 -27.67
C THR A 55 8.91 -31.82 -28.51
N LEU A 56 8.71 -31.96 -29.83
CA LEU A 56 8.54 -30.80 -30.69
C LEU A 56 7.20 -30.14 -30.41
N VAL A 57 7.11 -28.85 -30.69
CA VAL A 57 5.92 -28.02 -30.52
C VAL A 57 5.70 -27.21 -31.79
N ASP A 58 4.46 -27.17 -32.29
CA ASP A 58 4.08 -26.24 -33.36
C ASP A 58 3.97 -24.82 -32.77
N PRO A 59 4.89 -23.89 -33.10
CA PRO A 59 4.86 -22.52 -32.57
C PRO A 59 3.76 -21.65 -33.21
N GLY A 60 3.07 -22.14 -34.24
CA GLY A 60 2.06 -21.39 -34.98
C GLY A 60 2.58 -20.32 -35.93
N VAL A 61 3.89 -20.17 -36.03
CA VAL A 61 4.59 -19.24 -36.92
C VAL A 61 5.77 -19.95 -37.60
N PRO A 62 6.20 -19.51 -38.79
CA PRO A 62 7.38 -20.09 -39.43
C PRO A 62 8.62 -19.96 -38.55
N VAL A 63 9.43 -21.02 -38.47
CA VAL A 63 10.73 -20.99 -37.80
C VAL A 63 11.72 -20.18 -38.66
N PRO A 64 12.29 -19.06 -38.15
CA PRO A 64 13.22 -18.25 -38.91
C PRO A 64 14.46 -19.04 -39.35
N ALA A 65 14.97 -18.75 -40.55
CA ALA A 65 16.10 -19.49 -41.13
C ALA A 65 17.36 -19.50 -40.25
N PHE A 66 17.60 -18.44 -39.47
CA PHE A 66 18.74 -18.40 -38.56
C PHE A 66 18.55 -19.33 -37.34
N VAL A 67 17.33 -19.47 -36.81
CA VAL A 67 16.99 -20.40 -35.73
C VAL A 67 17.13 -21.83 -36.24
N ALA A 68 16.56 -22.13 -37.42
CA ALA A 68 16.66 -23.45 -38.02
C ALA A 68 18.11 -23.90 -38.28
N ARG A 69 19.01 -22.97 -38.62
CA ARG A 69 20.45 -23.26 -38.73
C ARG A 69 21.13 -23.49 -37.39
N LEU A 70 20.64 -22.86 -36.32
CA LEU A 70 21.21 -22.97 -34.98
C LEU A 70 20.77 -24.27 -34.30
N THR A 71 19.48 -24.58 -34.35
CA THR A 71 18.86 -25.68 -33.60
C THR A 71 18.62 -26.93 -34.43
N GLY A 72 18.72 -26.82 -35.76
CA GLY A 72 18.34 -27.88 -36.69
C GLY A 72 16.82 -28.08 -36.82
N ILE A 73 15.99 -27.34 -36.09
CA ILE A 73 14.52 -27.46 -36.14
C ILE A 73 13.98 -26.65 -37.31
N THR A 74 13.36 -27.33 -38.27
CA THR A 74 12.78 -26.71 -39.46
C THR A 74 11.27 -26.50 -39.32
N SER A 75 10.72 -25.54 -40.07
CA SER A 75 9.26 -25.31 -40.09
C SER A 75 8.48 -26.56 -40.49
N SER A 76 9.03 -27.43 -41.34
CA SER A 76 8.39 -28.70 -41.72
C SER A 76 8.36 -29.72 -40.60
N MET A 77 9.35 -29.72 -39.68
CA MET A 77 9.37 -30.63 -38.52
C MET A 77 8.28 -30.28 -37.51
N VAL A 78 8.07 -28.98 -37.27
CA VAL A 78 7.11 -28.50 -36.27
C VAL A 78 5.68 -28.37 -36.81
N ALA A 79 5.48 -28.31 -38.13
CA ALA A 79 4.15 -28.17 -38.73
C ALA A 79 3.19 -29.33 -38.40
N THR A 80 3.72 -30.53 -38.13
CA THR A 80 2.94 -31.70 -37.72
C THR A 80 3.03 -31.99 -36.22
N ALA A 81 3.76 -31.17 -35.46
CA ALA A 81 3.91 -31.33 -34.02
C ALA A 81 2.64 -30.83 -33.28
N PRO A 82 2.37 -31.32 -32.06
CA PRO A 82 1.29 -30.78 -31.25
C PRO A 82 1.54 -29.31 -30.90
N ARG A 83 0.45 -28.54 -30.80
CA ARG A 83 0.49 -27.17 -30.30
C ARG A 83 0.79 -27.13 -28.80
N ILE A 84 1.26 -25.98 -28.31
CA ILE A 84 1.67 -25.83 -26.92
C ILE A 84 0.53 -26.15 -25.92
N GLU A 85 -0.71 -25.85 -26.27
CA GLU A 85 -1.89 -26.10 -25.43
C GLU A 85 -2.11 -27.60 -25.18
N ALA A 86 -1.71 -28.47 -26.12
CA ALA A 86 -1.80 -29.92 -25.96
C ALA A 86 -0.62 -30.50 -25.18
N VAL A 87 0.56 -29.86 -25.25
CA VAL A 87 1.80 -30.33 -24.62
C VAL A 87 1.92 -29.86 -23.17
N LEU A 88 1.51 -28.63 -22.90
CA LEU A 88 1.71 -27.94 -21.63
C LEU A 88 1.18 -28.74 -20.42
N PRO A 89 -0.01 -29.35 -20.44
CA PRO A 89 -0.52 -30.10 -19.29
C PRO A 89 0.39 -31.28 -18.91
N SER A 90 0.92 -32.00 -19.91
CA SER A 90 1.84 -33.11 -19.68
C SER A 90 3.17 -32.64 -19.11
N PHE A 91 3.68 -31.49 -19.56
CA PHE A 91 4.89 -30.91 -18.98
C PHE A 91 4.66 -30.44 -17.53
N LEU A 92 3.54 -29.77 -17.23
CA LEU A 92 3.22 -29.32 -15.88
C LEU A 92 3.07 -30.50 -14.91
N GLU A 93 2.46 -31.60 -15.36
CA GLU A 93 2.40 -32.84 -14.58
C GLU A 93 3.80 -33.44 -14.38
N PHE A 94 4.62 -33.48 -15.43
CA PHE A 94 6.01 -33.90 -15.31
C PHE A 94 6.79 -33.03 -14.32
N ALA A 95 6.53 -31.73 -14.24
CA ALA A 95 7.20 -30.81 -13.31
C ALA A 95 6.60 -30.77 -11.89
N ARG A 96 5.48 -31.45 -11.63
CA ARG A 96 4.73 -31.32 -10.37
C ARG A 96 5.61 -31.67 -9.16
N GLY A 97 5.62 -30.76 -8.18
CA GLY A 97 6.34 -30.94 -6.90
C GLY A 97 7.87 -30.88 -7.01
N ALA A 98 8.44 -30.58 -8.18
CA ALA A 98 9.88 -30.48 -8.38
C ALA A 98 10.38 -29.03 -8.36
N VAL A 99 11.68 -28.86 -8.12
CA VAL A 99 12.37 -27.58 -8.37
C VAL A 99 12.71 -27.49 -9.85
N LEU A 100 12.21 -26.46 -10.53
CA LEU A 100 12.53 -26.21 -11.93
C LEU A 100 13.94 -25.61 -12.03
N VAL A 101 14.77 -26.18 -12.89
CA VAL A 101 16.15 -25.72 -13.11
C VAL A 101 16.33 -25.41 -14.59
N ALA A 102 16.97 -24.29 -14.90
CA ALA A 102 17.38 -23.96 -16.26
C ALA A 102 18.68 -23.16 -16.25
N HIS A 103 19.38 -23.13 -17.38
CA HIS A 103 20.58 -22.32 -17.57
C HIS A 103 20.19 -20.98 -18.18
N ASN A 104 20.21 -19.89 -17.39
CA ASN A 104 19.51 -18.64 -17.70
C ASN A 104 17.98 -18.77 -17.60
N ALA A 105 17.52 -19.35 -16.50
CA ALA A 105 16.12 -19.66 -16.23
C ALA A 105 15.07 -18.55 -16.49
N PRO A 106 15.35 -17.24 -16.34
CA PRO A 106 14.39 -16.21 -16.71
C PRO A 106 13.87 -16.31 -18.15
N PHE A 107 14.68 -16.86 -19.07
CA PHE A 107 14.28 -17.09 -20.45
C PHE A 107 13.19 -18.16 -20.54
N ASP A 108 13.51 -19.42 -20.22
CA ASP A 108 12.63 -20.57 -20.36
C ASP A 108 11.32 -20.41 -19.55
N ILE A 109 11.47 -19.93 -18.31
CA ILE A 109 10.33 -19.75 -17.40
C ILE A 109 9.39 -18.64 -17.90
N SER A 110 9.91 -17.62 -18.60
CA SER A 110 9.04 -16.59 -19.18
C SER A 110 8.17 -17.14 -20.33
N PHE A 111 8.72 -18.03 -21.15
CA PHE A 111 7.98 -18.71 -22.23
C PHE A 111 6.93 -19.67 -21.66
N LEU A 112 7.28 -20.49 -20.67
CA LEU A 112 6.33 -21.40 -20.04
C LEU A 112 5.20 -20.65 -19.31
N LYS A 113 5.50 -19.56 -18.60
CA LYS A 113 4.48 -18.72 -17.96
C LYS A 113 3.57 -18.02 -18.97
N ALA A 114 4.11 -17.58 -20.10
CA ALA A 114 3.33 -17.00 -21.18
C ALA A 114 2.41 -18.05 -21.81
N ALA A 115 2.90 -19.27 -22.04
CA ALA A 115 2.09 -20.40 -22.51
C ALA A 115 0.97 -20.76 -21.53
N CYS A 116 1.25 -20.82 -20.23
CA CYS A 116 0.22 -21.00 -19.19
C CYS A 116 -0.86 -19.92 -19.27
N ARG A 117 -0.46 -18.64 -19.35
CA ARG A 117 -1.42 -17.53 -19.46
C ARG A 117 -2.26 -17.60 -20.73
N ALA A 118 -1.66 -17.98 -21.86
CA ALA A 118 -2.36 -18.08 -23.14
C ALA A 118 -3.37 -19.25 -23.17
N ALA A 119 -3.03 -20.35 -22.47
CA ALA A 119 -3.85 -21.55 -22.40
C ALA A 119 -4.78 -21.59 -21.15
N ASP A 120 -4.91 -20.50 -20.42
CA ASP A 120 -5.71 -20.36 -19.19
C ASP A 120 -5.36 -21.39 -18.09
N TYR A 121 -4.07 -21.74 -17.97
CA TYR A 121 -3.52 -22.56 -16.90
C TYR A 121 -2.89 -21.69 -15.80
N GLU A 122 -3.16 -22.06 -14.55
CA GLU A 122 -2.45 -21.47 -13.40
C GLU A 122 -0.99 -21.97 -13.38
N TRP A 123 -0.06 -21.05 -13.10
CA TRP A 123 1.35 -21.42 -12.92
C TRP A 123 1.50 -22.22 -11.61
N PRO A 124 2.02 -23.46 -11.62
CA PRO A 124 2.05 -24.38 -10.48
C PRO A 124 2.92 -23.95 -9.28
N GLY A 125 3.52 -22.75 -9.31
CA GLY A 125 4.24 -22.19 -8.18
C GLY A 125 5.58 -22.86 -7.86
N ASN A 126 6.13 -23.69 -8.77
CA ASN A 126 7.43 -24.34 -8.58
C ASN A 126 8.52 -23.34 -8.21
N GLN A 127 9.39 -23.74 -7.28
CA GLN A 127 10.65 -23.03 -7.05
C GLN A 127 11.51 -23.13 -8.31
N VAL A 128 12.15 -22.01 -8.68
CA VAL A 128 13.02 -21.91 -9.86
C VAL A 128 14.46 -21.69 -9.42
N LEU A 129 15.38 -22.45 -10.01
CA LEU A 129 16.82 -22.35 -9.81
C LEU A 129 17.51 -22.04 -11.14
N ASP A 130 18.34 -21.00 -11.16
CA ASP A 130 19.18 -20.67 -12.31
C ASP A 130 20.62 -21.13 -12.04
N THR A 131 21.18 -21.90 -12.97
CA THR A 131 22.56 -22.39 -12.84
C THR A 131 23.61 -21.30 -13.11
N VAL A 132 23.27 -20.19 -13.78
CA VAL A 132 24.23 -19.11 -14.10
C VAL A 132 24.71 -18.38 -12.83
N PRO A 133 23.85 -17.92 -11.90
CA PRO A 133 24.29 -17.35 -10.63
C PRO A 133 25.09 -18.33 -9.77
N LEU A 134 24.72 -19.62 -9.76
CA LEU A 134 25.50 -20.66 -9.06
C LEU A 134 26.90 -20.80 -9.67
N ALA A 135 27.01 -20.85 -11.00
CA ALA A 135 28.28 -20.94 -11.69
C ALA A 135 29.18 -19.73 -11.41
N ARG A 136 28.63 -18.52 -11.40
CA ARG A 136 29.38 -17.30 -11.02
C ARG A 136 29.95 -17.34 -9.61
N ARG A 137 29.36 -18.15 -8.71
CA ARG A 137 29.81 -18.27 -7.33
C ARG A 137 31.02 -19.18 -7.16
N VAL A 138 31.12 -20.25 -7.95
CA VAL A 138 32.09 -21.34 -7.75
C VAL A 138 32.98 -21.63 -8.96
N VAL A 139 32.81 -20.89 -10.06
CA VAL A 139 33.66 -20.95 -11.25
C VAL A 139 34.31 -19.60 -11.47
N THR A 140 35.63 -19.57 -11.32
CA THR A 140 36.44 -18.36 -11.47
C THR A 140 36.74 -18.05 -12.94
N ARG A 141 37.19 -16.82 -13.22
CA ARG A 141 37.55 -16.40 -14.59
C ARG A 141 38.76 -17.14 -15.16
N ASP A 142 39.63 -17.66 -14.28
CA ASP A 142 40.80 -18.43 -14.68
C ASP A 142 40.43 -19.86 -15.14
N GLU A 143 39.29 -20.38 -14.66
CA GLU A 143 38.78 -21.70 -15.04
C GLU A 143 37.91 -21.66 -16.29
N ALA A 144 37.10 -20.61 -16.47
CA ALA A 144 36.24 -20.46 -17.64
C ALA A 144 36.15 -19.00 -18.09
N PRO A 145 36.27 -18.72 -19.40
CA PRO A 145 36.20 -17.36 -19.95
C PRO A 145 34.80 -16.74 -19.82
N ASN A 146 33.77 -17.57 -19.68
CA ASN A 146 32.38 -17.15 -19.49
C ASN A 146 31.58 -18.29 -18.84
N HIS A 147 30.34 -18.00 -18.43
CA HIS A 147 29.43 -18.96 -17.80
C HIS A 147 28.34 -19.46 -18.77
N LYS A 148 28.63 -19.57 -20.08
CA LYS A 148 27.70 -20.19 -21.03
C LYS A 148 27.66 -21.70 -20.83
N LEU A 149 26.52 -22.34 -21.15
CA LEU A 149 26.32 -23.78 -20.97
C LEU A 149 27.42 -24.61 -21.61
N ALA A 150 27.73 -24.39 -22.90
CA ALA A 150 28.79 -25.11 -23.61
C ALA A 150 30.17 -24.99 -22.94
N THR A 151 30.51 -23.80 -22.43
CA THR A 151 31.78 -23.56 -21.72
C THR A 151 31.83 -24.33 -20.40
N LEU A 152 30.74 -24.31 -19.63
CA LEU A 152 30.65 -25.01 -18.35
C LEU A 152 30.58 -26.53 -18.54
N ALA A 153 29.85 -27.01 -19.54
CA ALA A 153 29.77 -28.41 -19.91
C ALA A 153 31.17 -28.95 -20.28
N ALA A 154 31.95 -28.20 -21.06
CA ALA A 154 33.33 -28.55 -21.36
C ALA A 154 34.24 -28.55 -20.11
N LEU A 155 34.13 -27.51 -19.26
CA LEU A 155 34.90 -27.41 -18.02
C LEU A 155 34.64 -28.61 -17.08
N PHE A 156 33.36 -28.96 -16.90
CA PHE A 156 32.94 -30.03 -16.00
C PHE A 156 32.94 -31.41 -16.65
N ARG A 157 33.33 -31.52 -17.93
CA ARG A 157 33.34 -32.77 -18.70
C ARG A 157 31.98 -33.46 -18.69
N ALA A 158 30.93 -32.69 -18.98
CA ALA A 158 29.58 -33.21 -19.14
C ALA A 158 29.55 -34.37 -20.14
N THR A 159 28.68 -35.34 -19.88
CA THR A 159 28.51 -36.54 -20.69
C THR A 159 27.84 -36.24 -22.04
N VAL A 160 27.04 -35.19 -22.09
CA VAL A 160 26.37 -34.69 -23.28
C VAL A 160 26.93 -33.31 -23.64
N THR A 161 27.27 -33.14 -24.92
CA THR A 161 27.69 -31.83 -25.45
C THR A 161 26.43 -31.05 -25.84
N PRO A 162 26.22 -29.82 -25.33
CA PRO A 162 25.13 -28.96 -25.77
C PRO A 162 25.22 -28.67 -27.26
N GLU A 163 24.12 -28.80 -27.97
CA GLU A 163 24.05 -28.66 -29.43
C GLU A 163 22.79 -27.91 -29.91
N HIS A 164 22.18 -27.12 -29.03
CA HIS A 164 20.94 -26.39 -29.32
C HIS A 164 19.79 -27.33 -29.68
N ARG A 165 19.69 -28.40 -28.90
CA ARG A 165 18.58 -29.35 -28.88
C ARG A 165 18.11 -29.48 -27.46
N ALA A 166 16.83 -29.21 -27.22
CA ALA A 166 16.34 -28.96 -25.88
C ALA A 166 16.65 -30.11 -24.89
N LEU A 167 16.46 -31.37 -25.29
CA LEU A 167 16.78 -32.49 -24.38
C LEU A 167 18.29 -32.66 -24.16
N ALA A 168 19.11 -32.45 -25.19
CA ALA A 168 20.57 -32.56 -25.06
C ALA A 168 21.12 -31.46 -24.15
N ASP A 169 20.62 -30.24 -24.29
CA ASP A 169 21.01 -29.08 -23.49
C ASP A 169 20.51 -29.23 -22.04
N ALA A 170 19.30 -29.78 -21.83
CA ALA A 170 18.81 -30.15 -20.50
C ALA A 170 19.68 -31.23 -19.83
N ARG A 171 20.11 -32.28 -20.56
CA ARG A 171 21.02 -33.31 -20.05
C ARG A 171 22.39 -32.73 -19.68
N ALA A 172 22.97 -31.88 -20.54
CA ALA A 172 24.22 -31.21 -20.24
C ALA A 172 24.07 -30.29 -19.01
N THR A 173 22.91 -29.64 -18.86
CA THR A 173 22.60 -28.80 -17.69
C THR A 173 22.47 -29.62 -16.40
N VAL A 174 22.02 -30.88 -16.45
CA VAL A 174 22.05 -31.81 -15.31
C VAL A 174 23.48 -32.02 -14.82
N ASP A 175 24.41 -32.33 -15.73
CA ASP A 175 25.81 -32.55 -15.36
C ASP A 175 26.47 -31.28 -14.79
N VAL A 176 26.19 -30.13 -15.41
CA VAL A 176 26.65 -28.83 -14.91
C VAL A 176 26.06 -28.55 -13.52
N LEU A 177 24.76 -28.78 -13.30
CA LEU A 177 24.11 -28.62 -12.00
C LEU A 177 24.79 -29.50 -10.94
N HIS A 178 24.98 -30.79 -11.22
CA HIS A 178 25.65 -31.71 -10.28
C HIS A 178 27.06 -31.24 -9.93
N ALA A 179 27.84 -30.81 -10.91
CA ALA A 179 29.19 -30.29 -10.68
C ALA A 179 29.20 -28.99 -9.84
N LEU A 180 28.25 -28.09 -10.09
CA LEU A 180 28.08 -26.87 -9.29
C LEU A 180 27.69 -27.19 -7.85
N LEU A 181 26.73 -28.11 -7.64
CA LEU A 181 26.32 -28.55 -6.31
C LEU A 181 27.48 -29.21 -5.56
N ALA A 182 28.27 -30.04 -6.22
CA ALA A 182 29.46 -30.67 -5.63
C ALA A 182 30.50 -29.63 -5.15
N ARG A 183 30.69 -28.54 -5.89
CA ARG A 183 31.57 -27.43 -5.49
C ARG A 183 30.99 -26.53 -4.40
N LEU A 184 29.66 -26.42 -4.33
CA LEU A 184 28.96 -25.65 -3.31
C LEU A 184 28.88 -26.38 -1.97
N GLY A 185 28.90 -27.72 -1.97
CA GLY A 185 28.88 -28.56 -0.76
C GLY A 185 29.93 -28.17 0.29
N PRO A 186 31.23 -28.06 -0.06
CA PRO A 186 32.28 -27.59 0.85
C PRO A 186 32.07 -26.17 1.41
N LEU A 187 31.22 -25.36 0.77
CA LEU A 187 30.85 -24.02 1.23
C LEU A 187 29.63 -24.00 2.15
N GLY A 188 29.15 -25.18 2.57
CA GLY A 188 28.02 -25.35 3.48
C GLY A 188 26.66 -25.34 2.81
N VAL A 189 26.59 -25.50 1.49
CA VAL A 189 25.32 -25.58 0.75
C VAL A 189 24.94 -27.06 0.63
N THR A 190 24.06 -27.53 1.51
CA THR A 190 23.69 -28.95 1.59
C THR A 190 22.18 -29.20 1.57
N HIS A 191 21.37 -28.15 1.72
CA HIS A 191 19.91 -28.17 1.67
C HIS A 191 19.36 -27.25 0.56
N LEU A 192 18.12 -27.45 0.14
CA LEU A 192 17.46 -26.65 -0.91
C LEU A 192 17.43 -25.16 -0.57
N GLU A 193 17.20 -24.85 0.69
CA GLU A 193 17.09 -23.50 1.24
C GLU A 193 18.43 -22.76 1.15
N ASP A 194 19.55 -23.49 1.18
CA ASP A 194 20.90 -22.93 1.04
C ASP A 194 21.17 -22.43 -0.39
N LEU A 195 20.58 -23.08 -1.41
CA LEU A 195 20.78 -22.71 -2.82
C LEU A 195 20.30 -21.29 -3.11
N ALA A 196 19.21 -20.86 -2.48
CA ALA A 196 18.72 -19.49 -2.59
C ALA A 196 19.71 -18.46 -2.01
N GLY A 197 20.55 -18.87 -1.04
CA GLY A 197 21.62 -18.06 -0.47
C GLY A 197 22.90 -18.03 -1.30
N ALA A 198 23.11 -19.02 -2.19
CA ALA A 198 24.25 -19.13 -3.10
C ALA A 198 24.07 -18.31 -4.40
N THR A 199 22.83 -18.15 -4.87
CA THR A 199 22.50 -17.41 -6.11
C THR A 199 22.47 -15.88 -5.96
N ASP A 200 22.39 -15.35 -4.75
CA ASP A 200 22.25 -13.90 -4.49
C ASP A 200 22.96 -13.51 -3.17
N PRO A 201 24.28 -13.24 -3.21
CA PRO A 201 25.03 -12.98 -1.99
C PRO A 201 24.68 -11.60 -1.44
N VAL A 202 24.05 -11.55 -0.25
CA VAL A 202 24.08 -10.33 0.59
C VAL A 202 25.55 -9.85 0.66
N PRO A 203 25.85 -8.59 0.30
CA PRO A 203 27.22 -8.08 0.28
C PRO A 203 27.95 -8.38 1.60
N GLN A 204 29.19 -8.87 1.55
CA GLN A 204 29.91 -9.33 2.76
C GLN A 204 30.03 -8.22 3.81
N ASP A 205 30.20 -6.97 3.39
CA ASP A 205 30.22 -5.77 4.23
C ASP A 205 28.90 -5.58 5.00
N VAL A 206 27.76 -5.89 4.38
CA VAL A 206 26.44 -5.86 5.04
C VAL A 206 26.28 -7.06 5.97
N ARG A 207 26.65 -8.27 5.53
CA ARG A 207 26.58 -9.48 6.38
C ARG A 207 27.39 -9.33 7.67
N ARG A 208 28.58 -8.72 7.61
CA ARG A 208 29.43 -8.46 8.79
C ARG A 208 28.73 -7.62 9.85
N LYS A 209 27.77 -6.78 9.48
CA LYS A 209 26.97 -5.95 10.40
C LYS A 209 25.79 -6.67 11.05
N ARG A 210 25.60 -7.97 10.80
CA ARG A 210 24.53 -8.77 11.44
C ARG A 210 24.58 -8.71 12.97
N HIS A 211 25.76 -8.54 13.55
CA HIS A 211 25.96 -8.42 15.00
C HIS A 211 25.17 -7.27 15.63
N LEU A 212 24.81 -6.23 14.86
CA LEU A 212 23.96 -5.12 15.32
C LEU A 212 22.56 -5.57 15.76
N ALA A 213 22.17 -6.80 15.45
CA ALA A 213 20.87 -7.35 15.81
C ALA A 213 20.92 -8.36 16.98
N ASP A 214 22.09 -8.78 17.44
CA ASP A 214 22.22 -9.93 18.34
C ASP A 214 21.68 -9.63 19.75
N ASP A 215 21.96 -8.43 20.28
CA ASP A 215 21.53 -8.00 21.62
C ASP A 215 20.15 -7.33 21.66
N LEU A 216 19.47 -7.22 20.53
CA LEU A 216 18.15 -6.58 20.47
C LEU A 216 17.05 -7.46 21.09
N PRO A 217 16.00 -6.90 21.69
CA PRO A 217 14.90 -7.67 22.28
C PRO A 217 14.00 -8.35 21.21
N ASP A 218 13.48 -9.54 21.52
CA ASP A 218 12.41 -10.21 20.75
C ASP A 218 11.04 -9.75 21.24
N ALA A 219 10.77 -8.45 21.14
CA ALA A 219 9.55 -7.80 21.64
C ALA A 219 9.04 -6.75 20.64
N PRO A 220 7.76 -6.36 20.71
CA PRO A 220 7.23 -5.25 19.91
C PRO A 220 7.91 -3.94 20.28
N GLY A 221 8.07 -3.07 19.29
CA GLY A 221 8.56 -1.71 19.52
C GLY A 221 9.22 -1.06 18.32
N VAL A 222 10.00 -0.02 18.60
CA VAL A 222 10.69 0.81 17.62
C VAL A 222 12.19 0.48 17.61
N TYR A 223 12.81 0.53 16.45
CA TYR A 223 14.27 0.42 16.30
C TYR A 223 14.83 1.60 15.50
N LEU A 224 15.96 2.12 15.97
CA LEU A 224 16.62 3.29 15.40
C LEU A 224 18.02 2.91 14.94
N PHE A 225 18.29 3.00 13.63
CA PHE A 225 19.66 2.86 13.12
C PHE A 225 20.42 4.17 13.34
N ARG A 226 21.60 4.09 13.97
CA ARG A 226 22.46 5.22 14.32
C ARG A 226 23.66 5.32 13.38
N GLY A 227 23.92 6.51 12.87
CA GLY A 227 25.09 6.82 12.06
C GLY A 227 26.33 7.12 12.89
N PRO A 228 27.49 7.36 12.27
CA PRO A 228 28.77 7.52 12.98
C PRO A 228 28.83 8.68 13.99
N GLY A 229 27.97 9.69 13.86
CA GLY A 229 27.86 10.80 14.81
C GLY A 229 26.65 10.68 15.75
N ASP A 230 26.16 9.46 16.01
CA ASP A 230 24.95 9.15 16.77
C ASP A 230 23.64 9.73 16.22
N GLU A 231 23.66 10.26 14.99
CA GLU A 231 22.48 10.74 14.31
C GLU A 231 21.54 9.57 13.93
N VAL A 232 20.22 9.80 14.04
CA VAL A 232 19.24 8.80 13.65
C VAL A 232 19.11 8.77 12.13
N LEU A 233 19.56 7.67 11.52
CA LEU A 233 19.50 7.47 10.07
C LEU A 233 18.12 6.97 9.63
N TYR A 234 17.54 6.08 10.43
CA TYR A 234 16.28 5.41 10.13
C TYR A 234 15.56 5.00 11.41
N VAL A 235 14.23 5.14 11.42
CA VAL A 235 13.33 4.65 12.47
C VAL A 235 12.34 3.67 11.84
N GLY A 236 12.09 2.53 12.48
CA GLY A 236 11.03 1.62 12.05
C GLY A 236 10.42 0.84 13.22
N THR A 237 9.33 0.15 12.95
CA THR A 237 8.54 -0.62 13.93
C THR A 237 8.49 -2.10 13.60
N SER A 238 8.25 -2.90 14.64
CA SER A 238 8.05 -4.34 14.50
C SER A 238 7.31 -4.92 15.69
N THR A 239 6.69 -6.09 15.51
CA THR A 239 6.25 -6.98 16.60
C THR A 239 7.42 -7.76 17.23
N SER A 240 8.54 -7.86 16.52
CA SER A 240 9.81 -8.37 17.01
C SER A 240 10.95 -7.51 16.48
N ILE A 241 11.55 -6.68 17.34
CA ILE A 241 12.66 -5.81 16.96
C ILE A 241 13.85 -6.64 16.45
N ARG A 242 14.26 -7.68 17.20
CA ARG A 242 15.37 -8.56 16.81
C ARG A 242 15.19 -9.17 15.43
N ARG A 243 14.06 -9.86 15.16
CA ARG A 243 13.83 -10.52 13.86
C ARG A 243 13.79 -9.50 12.73
N ARG A 244 13.15 -8.36 12.97
CA ARG A 244 13.06 -7.29 11.96
C ARG A 244 14.42 -6.70 11.63
N VAL A 245 15.23 -6.36 12.62
CA VAL A 245 16.58 -5.82 12.37
C VAL A 245 17.48 -6.87 11.72
N ARG A 246 17.40 -8.15 12.14
CA ARG A 246 18.11 -9.25 11.46
C ARG A 246 17.78 -9.31 9.97
N SER A 247 16.52 -9.07 9.57
CA SER A 247 16.10 -9.15 8.17
C SER A 247 16.82 -8.17 7.23
N TYR A 248 17.31 -7.03 7.74
CA TYR A 248 18.08 -6.06 6.95
C TYR A 248 19.43 -6.61 6.48
N PHE A 249 19.96 -7.63 7.16
CA PHE A 249 21.22 -8.28 6.82
C PHE A 249 21.02 -9.59 6.04
N THR A 250 19.80 -9.86 5.58
CA THR A 250 19.43 -11.06 4.82
C THR A 250 18.94 -10.71 3.41
N ARG A 251 18.75 -11.73 2.58
CA ARG A 251 18.28 -11.62 1.18
C ARG A 251 16.90 -10.95 1.04
N SER A 252 16.12 -10.81 2.11
CA SER A 252 14.82 -10.14 2.05
C SER A 252 14.92 -8.65 1.75
N GLU A 253 16.07 -8.02 2.00
CA GLU A 253 16.24 -6.58 1.80
C GLU A 253 16.82 -6.24 0.42
N LYS A 254 15.95 -5.82 -0.51
CA LYS A 254 16.31 -5.48 -1.90
C LYS A 254 16.45 -3.98 -2.15
N ARG A 255 16.18 -3.12 -1.17
CA ARG A 255 16.14 -1.66 -1.36
C ARG A 255 17.54 -1.08 -1.23
N SER A 256 18.14 -0.68 -2.35
CA SER A 256 19.51 -0.11 -2.42
C SER A 256 19.78 1.01 -1.41
N ARG A 257 18.84 1.95 -1.26
CA ARG A 257 18.92 3.07 -0.30
C ARG A 257 18.96 2.59 1.16
N ILE A 258 18.29 1.49 1.48
CA ILE A 258 18.31 0.90 2.83
C ILE A 258 19.63 0.14 3.04
N THR A 259 20.12 -0.57 2.03
CA THR A 259 21.45 -1.19 2.07
C THR A 259 22.56 -0.17 2.32
N GLU A 260 22.48 1.01 1.68
CA GLU A 260 23.39 2.15 1.94
C GLU A 260 23.32 2.61 3.40
N MET A 261 22.11 2.79 3.95
CA MET A 261 21.91 3.17 5.34
C MET A 261 22.56 2.16 6.31
N VAL A 262 22.35 0.87 6.07
CA VAL A 262 22.92 -0.21 6.89
C VAL A 262 24.46 -0.19 6.83
N ARG A 263 25.04 0.11 5.65
CA ARG A 263 26.50 0.29 5.49
C ARG A 263 27.05 1.46 6.28
N ILE A 264 26.26 2.50 6.53
CA ILE A 264 26.67 3.66 7.34
C ILE A 264 26.43 3.40 8.83
N ALA A 265 25.36 2.70 9.18
CA ALA A 265 24.94 2.52 10.56
C ALA A 265 25.98 1.80 11.42
N HIS A 266 26.29 2.34 12.61
CA HIS A 266 27.24 1.73 13.55
C HIS A 266 26.54 1.04 14.72
N ALA A 267 25.29 1.41 15.03
CA ALA A 267 24.51 0.84 16.13
C ALA A 267 23.00 0.83 15.81
N VAL A 268 22.25 0.03 16.58
CA VAL A 268 20.78 0.04 16.58
C VAL A 268 20.27 0.23 18.01
N THR A 269 19.48 1.27 18.24
CA THR A 269 18.84 1.53 19.54
C THR A 269 17.41 0.97 19.52
N PRO A 270 17.07 -0.01 20.39
CA PRO A 270 15.69 -0.47 20.55
C PRO A 270 14.91 0.41 21.55
N VAL A 271 13.61 0.56 21.30
CA VAL A 271 12.62 1.10 22.25
C VAL A 271 11.49 0.08 22.31
N VAL A 272 11.45 -0.72 23.38
CA VAL A 272 10.38 -1.71 23.59
C VAL A 272 9.08 -0.99 23.88
N CYS A 273 7.99 -1.51 23.31
CA CYS A 273 6.63 -1.02 23.50
C CYS A 273 5.78 -2.15 24.08
N ALA A 274 4.78 -1.80 24.89
CA ALA A 274 3.80 -2.75 25.40
C ALA A 274 2.94 -3.30 24.26
N THR A 275 2.66 -2.48 23.24
CA THR A 275 1.71 -2.82 22.17
C THR A 275 2.22 -2.46 20.77
N PRO A 276 1.70 -3.12 19.71
CA PRO A 276 1.95 -2.71 18.33
C PRO A 276 1.43 -1.30 18.01
N LEU A 277 0.31 -0.89 18.61
CA LEU A 277 -0.22 0.47 18.44
C LEU A 277 0.75 1.51 19.01
N GLU A 278 1.27 1.29 20.22
CA GLU A 278 2.28 2.15 20.83
C GLU A 278 3.52 2.25 19.95
N ALA A 279 4.00 1.13 19.41
CA ALA A 279 5.14 1.12 18.50
C ALA A 279 4.91 2.03 17.28
N GLN A 280 3.73 1.92 16.64
CA GLN A 280 3.36 2.76 15.49
C GLN A 280 3.33 4.26 15.84
N VAL A 281 2.75 4.61 16.99
CA VAL A 281 2.70 6.00 17.46
C VAL A 281 4.10 6.52 17.79
N ARG A 282 4.90 5.75 18.54
CA ARG A 282 6.28 6.14 18.88
C ARG A 282 7.16 6.30 17.65
N GLU A 283 6.99 5.48 16.61
CA GLU A 283 7.69 5.67 15.34
C GLU A 283 7.38 7.01 14.70
N LEU A 284 6.10 7.40 14.63
CA LEU A 284 5.72 8.70 14.09
C LEU A 284 6.36 9.84 14.88
N ARG A 285 6.29 9.78 16.22
CA ARG A 285 6.88 10.80 17.11
C ARG A 285 8.40 10.89 16.93
N LEU A 286 9.11 9.76 16.88
CA LEU A 286 10.57 9.70 16.67
C LEU A 286 10.99 10.13 15.26
N ILE A 287 10.19 9.86 14.23
CA ILE A 287 10.43 10.38 12.88
C ILE A 287 10.27 11.89 12.85
N ALA A 288 9.25 12.43 13.53
CA ALA A 288 9.04 13.88 13.61
C ALA A 288 10.16 14.58 14.40
N GLU A 289 10.60 13.99 15.50
CA GLU A 289 11.68 14.51 16.35
C GLU A 289 13.04 14.51 15.64
N HIS A 290 13.43 13.37 15.05
CA HIS A 290 14.77 13.23 14.49
C HIS A 290 14.87 13.56 13.00
N ALA A 291 13.73 13.65 12.31
CA ALA A 291 13.66 13.79 10.86
C ALA A 291 14.71 12.93 10.13
N PRO A 292 14.72 11.59 10.27
CA PRO A 292 15.77 10.71 9.74
C PRO A 292 15.87 10.74 8.20
N ARG A 293 17.09 10.75 7.65
CA ARG A 293 17.36 10.89 6.21
C ARG A 293 16.79 9.74 5.36
N TYR A 294 16.65 8.55 5.92
CA TYR A 294 16.22 7.35 5.19
C TYR A 294 14.73 7.02 5.32
N ASN A 295 13.97 7.70 6.19
CA ASN A 295 12.52 7.56 6.24
C ASN A 295 11.85 8.34 5.10
N ARG A 296 10.85 7.71 4.46
CA ARG A 296 10.03 8.34 3.40
C ARG A 296 8.76 9.01 3.94
N ARG A 297 8.22 8.54 5.07
CA ARG A 297 7.05 9.14 5.74
C ARG A 297 7.33 10.60 6.05
N SER A 298 6.29 11.45 6.04
CA SER A 298 6.44 12.90 6.19
C SER A 298 7.31 13.25 7.40
N ARG A 299 8.46 13.87 7.14
CA ARG A 299 9.41 14.37 8.15
C ARG A 299 8.96 15.74 8.71
N HIS A 300 7.87 16.29 8.18
CA HIS A 300 7.43 17.67 8.40
C HIS A 300 5.93 17.74 8.66
N PRO A 301 5.47 17.35 9.85
CA PRO A 301 4.09 17.49 10.30
C PRO A 301 3.50 18.89 10.10
N GLU A 302 4.33 19.91 10.39
CA GLU A 302 4.00 21.34 10.36
C GLU A 302 3.69 21.87 8.96
N ARG A 303 3.98 21.07 7.92
CA ARG A 303 3.70 21.43 6.53
C ARG A 303 2.30 21.02 6.08
N MET A 304 1.55 20.28 6.91
CA MET A 304 0.16 19.96 6.62
C MET A 304 -0.67 21.24 6.48
N THR A 305 -1.47 21.30 5.42
CA THR A 305 -2.31 22.47 5.12
C THR A 305 -3.76 22.18 5.42
N TRP A 306 -4.50 23.18 5.83
CA TRP A 306 -5.94 23.14 6.08
C TRP A 306 -6.64 24.14 5.17
N VAL A 307 -7.91 23.91 4.89
CA VAL A 307 -8.78 24.91 4.26
C VAL A 307 -9.69 25.45 5.34
N ARG A 308 -9.68 26.78 5.52
CA ARG A 308 -10.47 27.52 6.49
C ARG A 308 -11.56 28.32 5.80
N LEU A 309 -12.77 28.28 6.34
CA LEU A 309 -13.80 29.29 6.08
C LEU A 309 -13.60 30.43 7.10
N THR A 310 -13.22 31.63 6.63
CA THR A 310 -12.88 32.74 7.54
C THR A 310 -14.05 33.19 8.41
N ASP A 311 -13.77 33.65 9.63
CA ASP A 311 -14.77 34.20 10.55
C ASP A 311 -14.84 35.73 10.43
N GLU A 312 -15.27 36.20 9.26
CA GLU A 312 -15.58 37.61 9.02
C GLU A 312 -17.02 37.72 8.53
N THR A 313 -17.62 38.92 8.49
CA THR A 313 -19.03 39.12 8.06
C THR A 313 -19.34 38.46 6.72
N TYR A 314 -18.40 38.51 5.79
CA TYR A 314 -18.48 37.85 4.49
C TYR A 314 -17.34 36.83 4.38
N PRO A 315 -17.52 35.60 4.93
CA PRO A 315 -16.52 34.54 4.94
C PRO A 315 -15.98 34.21 3.55
N ARG A 316 -14.71 33.79 3.49
CA ARG A 316 -14.07 33.27 2.28
C ARG A 316 -13.23 32.04 2.61
N LEU A 317 -12.84 31.31 1.58
CA LEU A 317 -11.91 30.19 1.74
C LEU A 317 -10.46 30.68 1.78
N SER A 318 -9.66 30.07 2.65
CA SER A 318 -8.23 30.33 2.77
C SER A 318 -7.47 29.05 3.09
N VAL A 319 -6.35 28.83 2.41
CA VAL A 319 -5.43 27.74 2.78
C VAL A 319 -4.51 28.23 3.90
N VAL A 320 -4.52 27.53 5.03
CA VAL A 320 -3.78 27.87 6.25
C VAL A 320 -2.97 26.67 6.75
N ARG A 321 -2.11 26.85 7.77
CA ARG A 321 -1.34 25.76 8.40
C ARG A 321 -1.81 25.42 9.81
N ASP A 322 -2.63 26.29 10.38
CA ASP A 322 -3.13 26.25 11.74
C ASP A 322 -4.65 26.30 11.76
N VAL A 323 -5.24 25.60 12.73
CA VAL A 323 -6.69 25.57 12.97
C VAL A 323 -7.00 26.52 14.12
N ARG A 324 -7.98 27.40 13.93
CA ARG A 324 -8.39 28.39 14.94
C ARG A 324 -9.91 28.48 15.07
N ALA A 325 -10.40 28.46 16.29
CA ALA A 325 -11.80 28.73 16.58
C ALA A 325 -12.11 30.24 16.40
N PRO A 326 -13.35 30.60 16.05
CA PRO A 326 -14.52 29.73 15.80
C PRO A 326 -14.68 29.33 14.32
N ALA A 327 -13.65 29.50 13.48
CA ALA A 327 -13.74 29.20 12.06
C ALA A 327 -13.80 27.70 11.75
N ALA A 328 -14.58 27.32 10.73
CA ALA A 328 -14.67 25.94 10.25
C ALA A 328 -13.44 25.57 9.40
N HIS A 329 -12.95 24.34 9.54
CA HIS A 329 -11.78 23.84 8.84
C HIS A 329 -11.98 22.44 8.27
N ILE A 330 -11.41 22.17 7.10
CA ILE A 330 -11.24 20.81 6.55
C ILE A 330 -9.78 20.50 6.26
N GLY A 331 -9.43 19.22 6.28
CA GLY A 331 -8.06 18.73 6.17
C GLY A 331 -7.68 17.78 7.32
N PRO A 332 -6.39 17.64 7.63
CA PRO A 332 -5.25 18.21 6.90
C PRO A 332 -5.08 17.60 5.50
N PHE A 333 -4.49 18.38 4.61
CA PHE A 333 -4.09 17.97 3.27
C PHE A 333 -2.58 17.72 3.22
N ALA A 334 -2.16 16.72 2.46
CA ALA A 334 -0.75 16.37 2.30
C ALA A 334 0.05 17.42 1.51
N SER A 335 -0.64 18.29 0.75
CA SER A 335 -0.02 19.37 0.00
C SER A 335 -0.97 20.56 -0.19
N LYS A 336 -0.38 21.74 -0.43
CA LYS A 336 -1.11 22.95 -0.82
C LYS A 336 -1.93 22.74 -2.10
N HIS A 337 -1.45 21.90 -3.02
CA HIS A 337 -2.16 21.60 -4.27
C HIS A 337 -3.48 20.86 -4.01
N GLN A 338 -3.47 19.84 -3.14
CA GLN A 338 -4.71 19.16 -2.73
C GLN A 338 -5.67 20.09 -1.98
N ALA A 339 -5.14 20.94 -1.08
CA ALA A 339 -5.96 21.94 -0.40
C ALA A 339 -6.61 22.91 -1.40
N GLN A 340 -5.88 23.34 -2.42
CA GLN A 340 -6.41 24.21 -3.48
C GLN A 340 -7.49 23.49 -4.32
N ALA A 341 -7.30 22.22 -4.68
CA ALA A 341 -8.30 21.44 -5.38
C ALA A 341 -9.62 21.32 -4.58
N ALA A 342 -9.55 21.21 -3.25
CA ALA A 342 -10.72 21.26 -2.37
C ALA A 342 -11.40 22.64 -2.35
N VAL A 343 -10.62 23.73 -2.34
CA VAL A 343 -11.14 25.11 -2.46
C VAL A 343 -11.86 25.29 -3.79
N ASP A 344 -11.29 24.79 -4.88
CA ASP A 344 -11.88 24.91 -6.22
C ASP A 344 -13.18 24.11 -6.32
N ALA A 345 -13.25 22.92 -5.70
CA ALA A 345 -14.50 22.16 -5.61
C ALA A 345 -15.63 22.94 -4.93
N LEU A 346 -15.31 23.63 -3.83
CA LEU A 346 -16.26 24.45 -3.08
C LEU A 346 -16.71 25.68 -3.88
N HIS A 347 -15.80 26.35 -4.59
CA HIS A 347 -16.16 27.46 -5.49
C HIS A 347 -16.92 27.02 -6.73
N ASP A 348 -16.79 25.76 -7.14
CA ASP A 348 -17.58 25.19 -8.22
C ASP A 348 -19.01 24.89 -7.75
N ALA A 349 -19.20 24.54 -6.46
CA ALA A 349 -20.51 24.25 -5.87
C ALA A 349 -21.24 25.48 -5.30
N PHE A 350 -20.53 26.45 -4.75
CA PHE A 350 -21.09 27.61 -4.05
C PHE A 350 -20.60 28.93 -4.65
N PRO A 351 -21.47 29.94 -4.80
CA PRO A 351 -21.09 31.26 -5.27
C PRO A 351 -20.42 32.10 -4.15
N LEU A 352 -19.46 31.49 -3.45
CA LEU A 352 -18.71 32.14 -2.37
C LEU A 352 -17.68 33.11 -2.96
N ARG A 353 -17.45 34.24 -2.30
CA ARG A 353 -16.47 35.22 -2.76
C ARG A 353 -15.05 34.65 -2.76
N GLN A 354 -14.27 35.05 -3.75
CA GLN A 354 -12.86 34.67 -3.89
C GLN A 354 -11.89 35.84 -3.66
N CYS A 355 -12.42 37.07 -3.59
CA CYS A 355 -11.62 38.26 -3.35
C CYS A 355 -11.06 38.29 -1.92
N THR A 356 -9.82 38.75 -1.76
CA THR A 356 -9.09 38.70 -0.48
C THR A 356 -9.27 39.95 0.40
N ARG A 357 -9.72 41.07 -0.17
CA ARG A 357 -9.97 42.34 0.54
C ARG A 357 -11.03 42.16 1.62
N ARG A 358 -10.83 42.67 2.84
CA ARG A 358 -11.92 42.69 3.84
C ARG A 358 -13.07 43.59 3.36
N LEU A 359 -14.29 43.05 3.33
CA LEU A 359 -15.47 43.80 2.87
C LEU A 359 -16.22 44.41 4.06
N PRO A 360 -16.65 45.69 3.97
CA PRO A 360 -17.56 46.29 4.95
C PRO A 360 -18.95 45.66 4.83
N VAL A 361 -19.74 45.71 5.91
CA VAL A 361 -21.14 45.20 5.93
C VAL A 361 -21.98 45.85 4.83
N VAL A 362 -21.80 47.16 4.64
CA VAL A 362 -22.46 47.95 3.60
C VAL A 362 -21.40 48.39 2.58
N ALA A 363 -21.69 48.15 1.31
CA ALA A 363 -20.82 48.52 0.21
C ALA A 363 -20.58 50.04 0.15
N SER A 364 -19.38 50.43 -0.29
CA SER A 364 -19.11 51.84 -0.58
C SER A 364 -19.97 52.31 -1.77
N PRO A 365 -20.45 53.57 -1.78
CA PRO A 365 -21.16 54.12 -2.93
C PRO A 365 -20.35 53.95 -4.22
N GLY A 366 -20.98 53.39 -5.26
CA GLY A 366 -20.32 53.13 -6.55
C GLY A 366 -19.52 51.82 -6.62
N ALA A 367 -19.62 50.93 -5.63
CA ALA A 367 -19.02 49.60 -5.73
C ALA A 367 -19.66 48.79 -6.87
N THR A 368 -18.83 48.19 -7.72
CA THR A 368 -19.27 47.36 -8.84
C THR A 368 -19.00 45.89 -8.59
N ALA A 369 -19.84 45.03 -9.19
CA ALA A 369 -19.66 43.60 -9.14
C ALA A 369 -18.42 43.20 -9.96
N CYS A 370 -17.73 42.13 -9.55
CA CYS A 370 -16.58 41.62 -10.29
C CYS A 370 -17.00 40.61 -11.36
N VAL A 371 -16.08 40.28 -12.28
CA VAL A 371 -16.32 39.30 -13.36
C VAL A 371 -16.79 37.94 -12.82
N LEU A 372 -16.31 37.51 -11.63
CA LEU A 372 -16.80 36.26 -11.02
C LEU A 372 -18.28 36.33 -10.67
N ALA A 373 -18.80 37.50 -10.29
CA ALA A 373 -20.22 37.67 -10.02
C ALA A 373 -21.05 37.68 -11.31
N GLU A 374 -20.55 38.32 -12.37
CA GLU A 374 -21.18 38.28 -13.69
C GLU A 374 -21.25 36.84 -14.24
N MET A 375 -20.27 35.99 -13.91
CA MET A 375 -20.25 34.57 -14.24
C MET A 375 -21.05 33.69 -13.25
N GLY A 376 -21.72 34.26 -12.24
CA GLY A 376 -22.48 33.52 -11.23
C GLY A 376 -21.63 32.71 -10.24
N ARG A 377 -20.31 32.93 -10.19
CA ARG A 377 -19.37 32.26 -9.27
C ARG A 377 -19.15 33.01 -7.96
N CYS A 378 -19.82 34.14 -7.78
CA CYS A 378 -19.79 34.96 -6.58
C CYS A 378 -21.15 35.66 -6.43
N SER A 379 -21.77 35.62 -5.26
CA SER A 379 -23.03 36.33 -5.01
C SER A 379 -22.88 37.84 -4.80
N ALA A 380 -21.65 38.36 -4.92
CA ALA A 380 -21.32 39.79 -4.87
C ALA A 380 -21.78 40.55 -3.60
N PRO A 381 -21.40 40.09 -2.39
CA PRO A 381 -21.72 40.83 -1.15
C PRO A 381 -21.04 42.21 -1.10
N CYS A 382 -20.08 42.48 -2.01
CA CYS A 382 -19.40 43.76 -2.11
C CYS A 382 -20.24 44.89 -2.73
N THR A 383 -21.42 44.60 -3.26
CA THR A 383 -22.33 45.60 -3.85
C THR A 383 -23.61 45.80 -3.05
N THR A 384 -23.77 45.12 -1.90
CA THR A 384 -25.02 45.20 -1.13
C THR A 384 -25.09 46.48 -0.29
N VAL A 385 -26.30 47.06 -0.27
CA VAL A 385 -26.60 48.30 0.48
C VAL A 385 -27.01 48.05 1.94
N ALA A 386 -27.12 46.77 2.33
CA ALA A 386 -27.38 46.28 3.67
C ALA A 386 -26.66 44.95 3.89
N LEU A 387 -26.77 44.37 5.09
CA LEU A 387 -26.24 43.03 5.38
C LEU A 387 -26.84 42.01 4.40
N ASP A 388 -25.98 41.33 3.66
CA ASP A 388 -26.39 40.32 2.67
C ASP A 388 -26.74 38.98 3.37
N THR A 389 -28.03 38.77 3.63
CA THR A 389 -28.54 37.52 4.20
C THR A 389 -28.44 36.34 3.23
N GLY A 390 -28.44 36.61 1.91
CA GLY A 390 -28.21 35.58 0.88
C GLY A 390 -26.77 35.07 0.92
N TYR A 391 -25.80 35.97 1.08
CA TYR A 391 -24.40 35.58 1.30
C TYR A 391 -24.23 34.74 2.57
N ALA A 392 -24.90 35.13 3.66
CA ALA A 392 -24.86 34.37 4.90
C ALA A 392 -25.38 32.93 4.73
N ALA A 393 -26.44 32.74 3.94
CA ALA A 393 -26.94 31.40 3.60
C ALA A 393 -25.91 30.58 2.80
N VAL A 394 -25.23 31.18 1.82
CA VAL A 394 -24.14 30.53 1.06
C VAL A 394 -23.01 30.11 1.99
N ALA A 395 -22.56 30.99 2.89
CA ALA A 395 -21.52 30.68 3.87
C ALA A 395 -21.93 29.58 4.85
N THR A 396 -23.19 29.55 5.29
CA THR A 396 -23.76 28.48 6.11
C THR A 396 -23.75 27.15 5.36
N GLY A 397 -24.13 27.12 4.07
CA GLY A 397 -24.05 25.92 3.25
C GLY A 397 -22.61 25.37 3.11
N VAL A 398 -21.62 26.25 2.98
CA VAL A 398 -20.20 25.85 2.99
C VAL A 398 -19.79 25.28 4.35
N ARG A 399 -20.24 25.90 5.46
CA ARG A 399 -19.96 25.39 6.82
C ARG A 399 -20.57 24.01 7.05
N GLU A 400 -21.82 23.80 6.63
CA GLU A 400 -22.48 22.49 6.70
C GLU A 400 -21.70 21.44 5.89
N ALA A 401 -21.22 21.78 4.69
CA ALA A 401 -20.39 20.88 3.90
C ALA A 401 -19.02 20.57 4.54
N PHE A 402 -18.52 21.43 5.44
CA PHE A 402 -17.28 21.19 6.20
C PHE A 402 -17.55 20.24 7.38
N GLU A 403 -18.58 20.52 8.16
CA GLU A 403 -18.77 19.96 9.49
C GLU A 403 -19.79 18.80 9.52
N GLY A 404 -20.67 18.73 8.53
CA GLY A 404 -21.79 17.79 8.44
C GLY A 404 -21.97 17.23 7.03
N ASP A 405 -23.05 17.62 6.36
CA ASP A 405 -23.51 17.03 5.10
C ASP A 405 -22.91 17.69 3.83
N PRO A 406 -22.05 16.99 3.06
CA PRO A 406 -21.47 17.51 1.83
C PRO A 406 -22.34 17.26 0.59
N SER A 407 -23.56 16.72 0.74
CA SER A 407 -24.41 16.27 -0.38
C SER A 407 -24.62 17.33 -1.45
N HIS A 408 -24.71 18.62 -1.07
CA HIS A 408 -24.83 19.70 -2.04
C HIS A 408 -23.62 19.79 -3.00
N VAL A 409 -22.39 19.71 -2.45
CA VAL A 409 -21.16 19.72 -3.26
C VAL A 409 -21.09 18.50 -4.17
N VAL A 410 -21.43 17.33 -3.62
CA VAL A 410 -21.45 16.06 -4.33
C VAL A 410 -22.44 16.10 -5.50
N ALA A 411 -23.67 16.56 -5.25
CA ALA A 411 -24.71 16.64 -6.27
C ALA A 411 -24.32 17.63 -7.37
N GLU A 412 -23.82 18.82 -7.02
CA GLU A 412 -23.48 19.84 -8.01
C GLU A 412 -22.31 19.42 -8.92
N LEU A 413 -21.20 18.95 -8.34
CA LEU A 413 -20.06 18.49 -9.14
C LEU A 413 -20.40 17.19 -9.87
N GLY A 414 -21.14 16.27 -9.24
CA GLY A 414 -21.56 15.01 -9.84
C GLY A 414 -22.38 15.22 -11.12
N ARG A 415 -23.36 16.13 -11.10
CA ARG A 415 -24.13 16.49 -12.30
C ARG A 415 -23.25 17.00 -13.43
N ARG A 416 -22.28 17.88 -13.13
CA ARG A 416 -21.34 18.42 -14.13
C ARG A 416 -20.39 17.36 -14.68
N ILE A 417 -19.89 16.46 -13.83
CA ILE A 417 -19.03 15.34 -14.23
C ILE A 417 -19.79 14.43 -15.21
N VAL A 418 -21.04 14.09 -14.91
CA VAL A 418 -21.89 13.26 -15.78
C VAL A 418 -22.15 13.95 -17.12
N ALA A 419 -22.48 15.25 -17.12
CA ALA A 419 -22.68 16.01 -18.35
C ALA A 419 -21.42 16.04 -19.23
N LEU A 420 -20.26 16.39 -18.65
CA LEU A 420 -18.98 16.41 -19.36
C LEU A 420 -18.58 15.03 -19.89
N SER A 421 -18.89 13.97 -19.15
CA SER A 421 -18.62 12.59 -19.59
C SER A 421 -19.51 12.19 -20.77
N ARG A 422 -20.78 12.61 -20.78
CA ARG A 422 -21.70 12.40 -21.91
C ARG A 422 -21.24 13.17 -23.15
N ASP A 423 -20.65 14.34 -22.97
CA ASP A 423 -20.10 15.17 -24.04
C ASP A 423 -18.67 14.73 -24.46
N GLU A 424 -18.17 13.59 -23.97
CA GLU A 424 -16.82 13.04 -24.23
C GLU A 424 -15.66 13.97 -23.80
N ARG A 425 -15.92 14.92 -22.89
CA ARG A 425 -14.93 15.87 -22.35
C ARG A 425 -14.20 15.30 -21.13
N PHE A 426 -13.55 14.15 -21.32
CA PHE A 426 -12.99 13.34 -20.22
C PHE A 426 -11.94 14.05 -19.36
N GLU A 427 -11.11 14.91 -19.94
CA GLU A 427 -10.10 15.65 -19.17
C GLU A 427 -10.74 16.58 -18.13
N GLN A 428 -11.80 17.29 -18.51
CA GLN A 428 -12.51 18.21 -17.64
C GLN A 428 -13.33 17.47 -16.58
N ALA A 429 -13.95 16.35 -16.96
CA ALA A 429 -14.61 15.45 -16.02
C ALA A 429 -13.61 14.89 -15.00
N GLY A 430 -12.41 14.53 -15.44
CA GLY A 430 -11.30 14.07 -14.59
C GLY A 430 -10.85 15.12 -13.59
N GLU A 431 -10.72 16.38 -14.03
CA GLU A 431 -10.36 17.51 -13.18
C GLU A 431 -11.42 17.79 -12.10
N LEU A 432 -12.72 17.84 -12.45
CA LEU A 432 -13.79 17.98 -11.46
C LEU A 432 -13.84 16.80 -10.48
N THR A 433 -13.60 15.59 -10.97
CA THR A 433 -13.50 14.39 -10.13
C THR A 433 -12.34 14.51 -9.16
N HIS A 434 -11.18 15.00 -9.60
CA HIS A 434 -10.02 15.24 -8.75
C HIS A 434 -10.32 16.24 -7.63
N ARG A 435 -10.96 17.37 -7.97
CA ARG A 435 -11.39 18.40 -7.01
C ARG A 435 -12.39 17.84 -5.98
N LEU A 436 -13.41 17.12 -6.44
CA LEU A 436 -14.40 16.48 -5.57
C LEU A 436 -13.75 15.48 -4.60
N ARG A 437 -12.82 14.64 -5.09
CA ARG A 437 -12.03 13.72 -4.25
C ARG A 437 -11.24 14.47 -3.18
N ALA A 438 -10.57 15.55 -3.56
CA ALA A 438 -9.79 16.34 -2.63
C ALA A 438 -10.68 16.93 -1.52
N PHE A 439 -11.80 17.56 -1.88
CA PHE A 439 -12.75 18.09 -0.91
C PHE A 439 -13.28 17.01 0.04
N LEU A 440 -13.82 15.91 -0.49
CA LEU A 440 -14.38 14.84 0.33
C LEU A 440 -13.34 14.20 1.26
N ALA A 441 -12.12 13.99 0.77
CA ALA A 441 -11.04 13.46 1.60
C ALA A 441 -10.64 14.42 2.75
N GLY A 442 -10.69 15.73 2.51
CA GLY A 442 -10.43 16.74 3.54
C GLY A 442 -11.56 16.86 4.56
N ALA A 443 -12.81 16.91 4.08
CA ALA A 443 -14.00 17.00 4.93
C ALA A 443 -14.18 15.74 5.78
N ALA A 444 -14.11 14.55 5.18
CA ALA A 444 -14.26 13.28 5.90
C ALA A 444 -13.19 13.12 6.98
N ARG A 445 -11.96 13.55 6.70
CA ARG A 445 -10.87 13.53 7.68
C ARG A 445 -11.15 14.47 8.85
N ALA A 446 -11.52 15.72 8.60
CA ALA A 446 -11.85 16.67 9.64
C ALA A 446 -13.05 16.22 10.49
N GLN A 447 -14.12 15.72 9.85
CA GLN A 447 -15.33 15.24 10.52
C GLN A 447 -15.09 14.02 11.43
N ARG A 448 -14.12 13.16 11.10
CA ARG A 448 -13.71 12.04 11.98
C ARG A 448 -12.75 12.46 13.07
N LEU A 449 -11.86 13.42 12.79
CA LEU A 449 -10.90 13.92 13.76
C LEU A 449 -11.53 14.83 14.81
N ALA A 450 -12.53 15.63 14.45
CA ALA A 450 -13.13 16.61 15.36
C ALA A 450 -13.67 15.98 16.66
N PRO A 451 -14.47 14.90 16.62
CA PRO A 451 -15.00 14.29 17.84
C PRO A 451 -13.91 13.71 18.73
N LEU A 452 -12.91 13.03 18.16
CA LEU A 452 -11.80 12.47 18.94
C LEU A 452 -10.88 13.57 19.51
N SER A 453 -10.71 14.70 18.79
CA SER A 453 -9.92 15.84 19.25
C SER A 453 -10.62 16.63 20.36
N ALA A 454 -11.95 16.70 20.30
CA ALA A 454 -12.78 17.32 21.33
C ALA A 454 -12.93 16.44 22.58
N CYS A 455 -12.81 15.12 22.44
CA CYS A 455 -12.87 14.17 23.54
C CYS A 455 -11.68 14.35 24.48
N ALA A 456 -11.95 14.74 25.72
CA ALA A 456 -10.91 14.97 26.73
C ALA A 456 -10.22 13.67 27.13
N GLU A 457 -10.99 12.60 27.30
CA GLU A 457 -10.48 11.27 27.58
C GLU A 457 -11.38 10.16 27.00
N LEU A 458 -10.73 9.17 26.41
CA LEU A 458 -11.33 7.94 25.94
C LEU A 458 -10.46 6.76 26.36
N VAL A 459 -11.06 5.79 27.01
CA VAL A 459 -10.45 4.51 27.34
C VAL A 459 -11.05 3.44 26.46
N ALA A 460 -10.20 2.68 25.77
CA ALA A 460 -10.64 1.56 24.95
C ALA A 460 -9.76 0.34 25.18
N ALA A 461 -10.34 -0.84 24.95
CA ALA A 461 -9.68 -2.11 25.17
C ALA A 461 -9.94 -3.08 24.02
N ARG A 462 -8.94 -3.91 23.71
CA ARG A 462 -8.99 -4.96 22.69
C ARG A 462 -8.49 -6.28 23.28
N PRO A 463 -9.16 -7.42 23.04
CA PRO A 463 -8.63 -8.71 23.48
C PRO A 463 -7.32 -9.02 22.74
N THR A 464 -6.36 -9.63 23.44
CA THR A 464 -5.10 -10.10 22.84
C THR A 464 -5.16 -11.59 22.55
N ASP A 465 -4.37 -12.05 21.57
CA ASP A 465 -4.27 -13.48 21.22
C ASP A 465 -3.77 -14.35 22.40
N ALA A 466 -3.06 -13.74 23.35
CA ALA A 466 -2.56 -14.40 24.55
C ALA A 466 -3.62 -14.54 25.66
N GLY A 467 -4.82 -13.96 25.50
CA GLY A 467 -5.94 -14.09 26.45
C GLY A 467 -6.08 -12.95 27.47
N GLY A 468 -5.37 -11.83 27.28
CA GLY A 468 -5.48 -10.60 28.08
C GLY A 468 -6.12 -9.45 27.31
N TRP A 469 -5.95 -8.21 27.79
CA TRP A 469 -6.49 -7.00 27.15
C TRP A 469 -5.39 -5.98 26.86
N GLU A 470 -5.31 -5.54 25.61
CA GLU A 470 -4.62 -4.30 25.24
C GLU A 470 -5.53 -3.13 25.59
N ILE A 471 -5.06 -2.22 26.44
CA ILE A 471 -5.80 -1.05 26.92
C ILE A 471 -5.07 0.21 26.44
N VAL A 472 -5.85 1.20 26.00
CA VAL A 472 -5.34 2.49 25.54
C VAL A 472 -6.13 3.62 26.20
N VAL A 473 -5.41 4.67 26.57
CA VAL A 473 -5.97 5.95 27.02
C VAL A 473 -5.63 6.99 25.97
N VAL A 474 -6.66 7.57 25.36
CA VAL A 474 -6.55 8.62 24.36
C VAL A 474 -7.09 9.92 24.95
N ARG A 475 -6.31 10.99 24.87
CA ARG A 475 -6.73 12.33 25.29
C ARG A 475 -6.57 13.30 24.13
N HIS A 476 -7.64 13.95 23.70
CA HIS A 476 -7.63 14.89 22.58
C HIS A 476 -6.94 14.35 21.31
N ALA A 477 -7.30 13.12 20.94
CA ALA A 477 -6.73 12.38 19.82
C ALA A 477 -5.21 12.13 19.90
N ARG A 478 -4.64 12.11 21.10
CA ARG A 478 -3.25 11.73 21.38
C ARG A 478 -3.23 10.45 22.23
N LEU A 479 -2.34 9.52 21.89
CA LEU A 479 -2.10 8.35 22.74
C LEU A 479 -1.41 8.81 24.02
N ALA A 480 -2.13 8.81 25.14
CA ALA A 480 -1.66 9.32 26.43
C ALA A 480 -1.09 8.20 27.32
N ALA A 481 -1.63 6.98 27.22
CA ALA A 481 -1.08 5.78 27.84
C ALA A 481 -1.54 4.51 27.11
N THR A 482 -0.84 3.40 27.34
CA THR A 482 -1.22 2.07 26.88
C THR A 482 -0.60 1.00 27.78
N GLY A 483 -1.26 -0.16 27.86
CA GLY A 483 -0.78 -1.31 28.62
C GLY A 483 -1.45 -2.59 28.17
N VAL A 484 -0.95 -3.72 28.65
CA VAL A 484 -1.53 -5.04 28.39
C VAL A 484 -1.78 -5.73 29.72
N SER A 485 -3.00 -6.23 29.93
CA SER A 485 -3.34 -7.04 31.10
C SER A 485 -2.90 -8.49 30.91
N ASP A 486 -2.58 -9.16 32.01
CA ASP A 486 -2.29 -10.59 31.97
C ASP A 486 -3.54 -11.42 31.62
N PRO A 487 -3.37 -12.62 31.04
CA PRO A 487 -4.49 -13.49 30.72
C PRO A 487 -5.28 -13.91 31.96
N GLY A 488 -6.61 -13.74 31.91
CA GLY A 488 -7.51 -14.08 33.02
C GLY A 488 -7.43 -13.15 34.24
N ALA A 489 -6.58 -12.12 34.22
CA ALA A 489 -6.55 -11.09 35.25
C ALA A 489 -7.71 -10.09 35.06
N ASP A 490 -8.17 -9.51 36.17
CA ASP A 490 -9.08 -8.37 36.13
C ASP A 490 -8.36 -7.15 35.48
N PRO A 491 -8.85 -6.61 34.35
CA PRO A 491 -8.21 -5.48 33.69
C PRO A 491 -8.42 -4.13 34.41
N TRP A 492 -9.39 -4.01 35.33
CA TRP A 492 -9.74 -2.73 35.95
C TRP A 492 -8.58 -2.05 36.71
N PRO A 493 -7.79 -2.75 37.54
CA PRO A 493 -6.63 -2.14 38.19
C PRO A 493 -5.61 -1.55 37.21
N LEU A 494 -5.45 -2.16 36.02
CA LEU A 494 -4.60 -1.63 34.97
C LEU A 494 -5.23 -0.41 34.30
N VAL A 495 -6.54 -0.41 34.05
CA VAL A 495 -7.27 0.76 33.55
C VAL A 495 -7.05 1.95 34.47
N ASP A 496 -7.30 1.79 35.78
CA ASP A 496 -7.15 2.86 36.76
C ASP A 496 -5.72 3.41 36.82
N ALA A 497 -4.73 2.51 36.81
CA ALA A 497 -3.32 2.89 36.79
C ALA A 497 -2.93 3.66 35.52
N LEU A 498 -3.42 3.23 34.35
CA LEU A 498 -3.16 3.91 33.08
C LEU A 498 -3.81 5.29 33.04
N VAL A 499 -5.06 5.44 33.48
CA VAL A 499 -5.75 6.74 33.55
C VAL A 499 -5.03 7.70 34.49
N ALA A 500 -4.63 7.22 35.67
CA ALA A 500 -3.93 8.03 36.67
C ALA A 500 -2.53 8.48 36.24
N THR A 501 -1.83 7.67 35.43
CA THR A 501 -0.45 7.95 34.97
C THR A 501 -0.35 8.46 33.55
N ALA A 502 -1.47 8.50 32.80
CA ALA A 502 -1.52 8.97 31.43
C ALA A 502 -1.03 10.41 31.29
N GLU A 503 -0.36 10.67 30.17
CA GLU A 503 0.13 12.01 29.81
C GLU A 503 -1.00 13.05 29.93
N THR A 504 -0.72 14.18 30.60
CA THR A 504 -1.62 15.33 30.58
C THR A 504 -1.53 16.03 29.24
N VAL A 505 -2.64 16.10 28.51
CA VAL A 505 -2.70 16.66 27.15
C VAL A 505 -3.56 17.92 27.18
N ALA A 506 -3.01 19.04 26.70
CA ALA A 506 -3.76 20.28 26.59
C ALA A 506 -4.84 20.18 25.49
N PRO A 507 -6.05 20.76 25.70
CA PRO A 507 -7.10 20.72 24.70
C PRO A 507 -6.69 21.47 23.42
N PRO A 508 -6.80 20.84 22.23
CA PRO A 508 -6.53 21.48 20.96
C PRO A 508 -7.75 22.27 20.50
N VAL A 509 -7.66 22.83 19.29
CA VAL A 509 -8.82 23.38 18.58
C VAL A 509 -9.29 22.35 17.54
N PRO A 510 -10.39 21.63 17.75
CA PRO A 510 -10.95 20.72 16.75
C PRO A 510 -11.24 21.45 15.43
N PRO A 511 -11.07 20.79 14.26
CA PRO A 511 -10.73 19.38 14.06
C PRO A 511 -9.24 19.03 14.21
N ALA A 512 -8.36 19.97 14.56
CA ALA A 512 -6.96 19.63 14.77
C ALA A 512 -6.80 18.80 16.06
N PRO A 513 -6.08 17.68 16.01
CA PRO A 513 -5.76 16.90 17.20
C PRO A 513 -4.66 17.56 18.02
N ALA A 514 -4.54 17.18 19.29
CA ALA A 514 -3.38 17.57 20.13
C ALA A 514 -2.09 16.82 19.74
N SER A 515 -2.24 15.76 18.95
CA SER A 515 -1.13 14.97 18.39
C SER A 515 -0.84 15.34 16.93
N HIS A 516 0.08 14.61 16.33
CA HIS A 516 0.23 14.62 14.87
C HIS A 516 -1.06 14.08 14.21
N PRO A 517 -1.59 14.66 13.11
CA PRO A 517 -2.82 14.15 12.49
C PRO A 517 -2.79 12.68 12.08
N HIS A 518 -1.65 12.19 11.58
CA HIS A 518 -1.45 10.76 11.31
C HIS A 518 -1.46 9.89 12.59
N GLU A 519 -1.04 10.41 13.75
CA GLU A 519 -1.20 9.67 15.01
C GLU A 519 -2.69 9.52 15.34
N ALA A 520 -3.45 10.61 15.25
CA ALA A 520 -4.91 10.58 15.44
C ALA A 520 -5.61 9.64 14.44
N GLU A 521 -5.15 9.58 13.19
CA GLU A 521 -5.66 8.62 12.20
C GLU A 521 -5.36 7.15 12.57
N ILE A 522 -4.16 6.86 13.08
CA ILE A 522 -3.81 5.52 13.57
C ILE A 522 -4.72 5.13 14.73
N LEU A 523 -4.97 6.04 15.68
CA LEU A 523 -5.87 5.81 16.80
C LEU A 523 -7.30 5.57 16.34
N LEU A 524 -7.82 6.38 15.42
CA LEU A 524 -9.15 6.16 14.83
C LEU A 524 -9.24 4.80 14.12
N SER A 525 -8.22 4.43 13.35
CA SER A 525 -8.17 3.13 12.67
C SER A 525 -8.19 1.98 13.66
N TRP A 526 -7.41 2.07 14.74
CA TRP A 526 -7.38 1.07 15.79
C TRP A 526 -8.73 0.98 16.52
N LEU A 527 -9.34 2.12 16.87
CA LEU A 527 -10.66 2.17 17.53
C LEU A 527 -11.79 1.56 16.68
N GLN A 528 -11.59 1.45 15.35
CA GLN A 528 -12.53 0.85 14.41
C GLN A 528 -12.23 -0.63 14.14
N GLU A 529 -11.15 -1.19 14.68
CA GLU A 529 -10.84 -2.61 14.52
C GLU A 529 -11.91 -3.50 15.18
N PRO A 530 -12.28 -4.63 14.55
CA PRO A 530 -13.18 -5.59 15.16
C PRO A 530 -12.66 -6.05 16.53
N GLY A 531 -13.55 -6.08 17.53
CA GLY A 531 -13.23 -6.53 18.88
C GLY A 531 -12.74 -5.43 19.83
N VAL A 532 -12.45 -4.22 19.33
CA VAL A 532 -12.20 -3.06 20.21
C VAL A 532 -13.50 -2.62 20.88
N ARG A 533 -13.40 -2.32 22.18
CA ARG A 533 -14.50 -1.88 23.04
C ARG A 533 -14.16 -0.55 23.68
N ILE A 534 -15.10 0.37 23.68
CA ILE A 534 -15.00 1.58 24.50
C ILE A 534 -15.29 1.16 25.94
N VAL A 535 -14.35 1.45 26.84
CA VAL A 535 -14.45 1.18 28.27
C VAL A 535 -15.03 2.40 28.99
N ASP A 536 -14.51 3.59 28.67
CA ASP A 536 -14.99 4.86 29.21
C ASP A 536 -14.78 6.00 28.21
N VAL A 537 -15.62 7.03 28.30
CA VAL A 537 -15.53 8.23 27.46
C VAL A 537 -16.04 9.46 28.20
N SER A 538 -15.23 10.51 28.27
CA SER A 538 -15.49 11.71 29.07
C SER A 538 -16.59 12.64 28.51
N GLY A 539 -17.34 12.21 27.49
CA GLY A 539 -18.33 13.01 26.80
C GLY A 539 -18.89 12.32 25.56
N PRO A 540 -19.85 12.96 24.85
CA PRO A 540 -20.44 12.37 23.65
C PRO A 540 -19.38 12.24 22.55
N TRP A 541 -19.17 11.02 22.07
CA TRP A 541 -18.39 10.76 20.87
C TRP A 541 -19.34 10.38 19.72
N ALA A 542 -19.57 11.32 18.81
CA ALA A 542 -20.48 11.14 17.69
C ALA A 542 -19.87 11.67 16.38
N CYS A 543 -20.22 11.04 15.26
CA CYS A 543 -19.88 11.51 13.91
C CYS A 543 -21.18 11.81 13.13
N PRO A 544 -21.15 12.76 12.18
CA PRO A 544 -22.32 13.03 11.34
C PRO A 544 -22.73 11.79 10.51
N VAL A 545 -24.02 11.46 10.52
CA VAL A 545 -24.56 10.31 9.76
C VAL A 545 -24.34 10.51 8.26
N ARG A 546 -24.59 11.73 7.77
CA ARG A 546 -24.37 12.13 6.36
C ARG A 546 -22.97 12.72 6.16
N SER A 547 -21.96 12.19 6.85
CA SER A 547 -20.59 12.68 6.71
C SER A 547 -20.05 12.45 5.30
N ALA A 548 -19.00 13.20 4.94
CA ALA A 548 -18.24 12.99 3.71
C ALA A 548 -17.62 11.59 3.60
N GLY A 549 -17.48 10.86 4.72
CA GLY A 549 -17.06 9.46 4.73
C GLY A 549 -17.98 8.55 3.89
N SER A 550 -19.28 8.87 3.82
CA SER A 550 -20.26 8.10 3.04
C SER A 550 -20.11 8.26 1.52
N HIS A 551 -19.41 9.29 1.07
CA HIS A 551 -19.26 9.64 -0.36
C HIS A 551 -17.87 9.35 -0.93
N VAL A 552 -16.98 8.73 -0.15
CA VAL A 552 -15.59 8.48 -0.58
C VAL A 552 -15.53 7.49 -1.75
N ASP A 553 -16.47 6.54 -1.84
CA ASP A 553 -16.69 5.76 -3.06
C ASP A 553 -17.46 6.61 -4.08
N LEU A 554 -16.70 7.30 -4.93
CA LEU A 554 -17.27 8.13 -5.99
C LEU A 554 -17.94 7.34 -7.10
N ALA A 555 -17.65 6.05 -7.28
CA ALA A 555 -18.33 5.23 -8.28
C ALA A 555 -19.72 4.83 -7.78
N ALA A 556 -19.87 4.51 -6.49
CA ALA A 556 -21.19 4.39 -5.85
C ALA A 556 -21.93 5.73 -5.87
N THR A 557 -21.26 6.80 -5.43
CA THR A 557 -21.85 8.15 -5.36
C THR A 557 -22.30 8.66 -6.73
N ALA A 558 -21.53 8.45 -7.80
CA ALA A 558 -21.91 8.85 -9.15
C ALA A 558 -23.13 8.07 -9.67
N ARG A 559 -23.26 6.79 -9.32
CA ARG A 559 -24.45 6.00 -9.64
C ARG A 559 -25.69 6.53 -8.93
N ASP A 560 -25.56 6.92 -7.66
CA ASP A 560 -26.67 7.48 -6.90
C ASP A 560 -27.06 8.87 -7.40
N VAL A 561 -26.08 9.73 -7.71
CA VAL A 561 -26.35 11.04 -8.34
C VAL A 561 -27.01 10.85 -9.71
N ALA A 562 -26.56 9.89 -10.52
CA ALA A 562 -27.18 9.62 -11.83
C ALA A 562 -28.61 9.08 -11.72
N ARG A 563 -28.93 8.34 -10.64
CA ARG A 563 -30.29 7.85 -10.36
C ARG A 563 -31.24 8.96 -9.91
N HIS A 564 -30.74 9.96 -9.18
CA HIS A 564 -31.55 11.06 -8.63
C HIS A 564 -31.53 12.33 -9.48
N ALA A 565 -30.63 12.45 -10.45
CA ALA A 565 -30.61 13.52 -11.43
C ALA A 565 -31.71 13.32 -12.50
N GLY A 566 -32.96 13.51 -12.11
CA GLY A 566 -34.06 13.79 -13.04
C GLY A 566 -33.86 15.16 -13.71
N PRO A 567 -34.41 15.39 -14.92
CA PRO A 567 -34.30 16.66 -15.60
C PRO A 567 -35.21 17.70 -14.91
N GLY A 568 -34.68 18.51 -13.98
CA GLY A 568 -35.49 19.61 -13.43
C GLY A 568 -34.89 20.40 -12.27
N ASP A 569 -34.39 19.77 -11.20
CA ASP A 569 -34.16 20.51 -9.95
C ASP A 569 -32.77 21.16 -9.87
N ARG A 570 -32.71 22.44 -10.20
CA ARG A 570 -31.80 23.36 -9.51
C ARG A 570 -32.52 23.79 -8.22
N PRO A 571 -31.99 23.51 -7.02
CA PRO A 571 -32.44 24.26 -5.86
C PRO A 571 -32.08 25.73 -6.10
N ASP A 572 -33.10 26.55 -6.33
CA ASP A 572 -32.96 27.99 -6.52
C ASP A 572 -32.58 28.64 -5.19
N LEU A 573 -31.29 28.86 -4.98
CA LEU A 573 -30.77 29.61 -3.83
C LEU A 573 -30.80 31.14 -4.07
N THR A 574 -31.43 31.63 -5.14
CA THR A 574 -31.47 33.06 -5.49
C THR A 574 -32.78 33.77 -5.11
N HIS A 575 -33.83 33.05 -4.68
CA HIS A 575 -35.07 33.68 -4.20
C HIS A 575 -35.69 32.96 -3.00
N ALA A 576 -35.35 33.41 -1.79
CA ALA A 576 -36.16 33.13 -0.61
C ALA A 576 -37.30 34.16 -0.51
N ALA A 577 -38.49 33.80 -0.99
CA ALA A 577 -39.73 34.45 -0.57
C ALA A 577 -40.25 33.78 0.73
N PRO A 578 -40.81 34.54 1.69
CA PRO A 578 -41.17 34.00 2.99
C PRO A 578 -42.52 33.26 2.96
N GLY A 579 -42.54 32.07 3.56
CA GLY A 579 -43.76 31.46 4.11
C GLY A 579 -44.51 30.49 3.19
N VAL A 580 -44.12 29.22 3.22
CA VAL A 580 -45.07 28.10 3.10
C VAL A 580 -44.66 27.05 4.13
N THR A 581 -45.42 26.94 5.20
CA THR A 581 -45.41 25.80 6.12
C THR A 581 -45.91 24.57 5.38
N VAL A 582 -45.05 23.55 5.23
CA VAL A 582 -45.48 22.20 4.85
C VAL A 582 -45.69 21.42 6.15
N GLU A 583 -46.95 21.20 6.51
CA GLU A 583 -47.33 20.29 7.58
C GLU A 583 -46.99 18.85 7.17
N TRP A 584 -46.16 18.20 7.97
CA TRP A 584 -45.86 16.77 7.83
C TRP A 584 -46.83 16.00 8.74
N SER A 585 -47.78 15.28 8.15
CA SER A 585 -48.67 14.36 8.87
C SER A 585 -47.98 12.99 9.04
N PRO A 586 -47.88 12.42 10.25
CA PRO A 586 -47.29 11.11 10.45
C PRO A 586 -48.30 10.02 10.07
N VAL A 587 -47.92 9.15 9.14
CA VAL A 587 -48.69 7.94 8.81
C VAL A 587 -48.23 6.79 9.69
N ASP A 588 -49.17 6.35 10.53
CA ASP A 588 -49.42 5.05 11.14
C ASP A 588 -48.27 4.04 11.38
N ASP A 589 -48.08 3.80 12.66
CA ASP A 589 -47.37 2.71 13.33
C ASP A 589 -48.18 1.40 13.22
N PRO A 590 -47.60 0.26 12.77
CA PRO A 590 -48.20 -1.05 13.01
C PRO A 590 -47.60 -1.66 14.28
N THR A 591 -48.47 -1.78 15.29
CA THR A 591 -48.26 -2.49 16.56
C THR A 591 -47.81 -3.96 16.39
N PRO A 592 -47.14 -4.54 17.41
CA PRO A 592 -46.63 -5.90 17.38
C PRO A 592 -47.67 -6.94 17.83
N GLU A 593 -47.71 -8.10 17.17
CA GLU A 593 -48.31 -9.33 17.72
C GLU A 593 -47.22 -10.43 17.82
N GLU A 594 -47.08 -10.96 19.04
CA GLU A 594 -46.32 -12.17 19.45
C GLU A 594 -47.02 -13.48 18.97
N PRO A 595 -46.60 -14.70 19.39
CA PRO A 595 -45.30 -15.37 19.31
C PRO A 595 -45.39 -16.79 18.68
N CYS A 596 -44.26 -17.35 18.23
CA CYS A 596 -43.96 -18.79 18.28
C CYS A 596 -42.44 -19.02 18.20
#